data_AF-A0A356Z654-F1
#
_entry.id   AF-A0A356Z654-F1
#
_cell.length_a   1.000
_cell.length_b   1.000
_cell.length_c   1.000
_cell.angle_alpha   90.00
_cell.angle_beta   90.00
_cell.angle_gamma   90.00
#
_symmetry.space_group_name_H-M   'P 1'
#
loop_
_entity.id
_entity.type
_entity.pdbx_description
1 polymer ?
#
loop_
_entity_poly.entity_id
_entity_poly.type
_entity_poly.pdbx_seq_one_letter_code
_entity_poly.pdbx_strand_id
1 'polypeptide(L)'
;MQEVNVLPVQAEPTIESEQKSSALKILEQAKLLSINNALDYDGAAAFTKQVKTLSKRIKDYWEPLKKSARASWQSLVDREKELLTPLDQAETEVKKKMAAYQHKVQEEERAARLLAEKLKREEAERLLAQATEAADQGNEMESEILLAQAEIVEGTKPAVQIQKPTATGVSTRTLYRARITNEKQVPVEVAGVVIRPVDISAINKLAQASKGKLQIPGIEIYTEQSVAVRA
;
A
#
# COMPACT_ATOMS: atom_id res chain seq x y z
N MET A 1 -49.23 -6.41 34.43
CA MET A 1 -49.14 -5.77 33.10
C MET A 1 -49.92 -4.47 33.19
N GLN A 2 -49.24 -3.34 33.39
CA GLN A 2 -49.87 -2.02 33.34
C GLN A 2 -49.64 -1.46 31.95
N GLU A 3 -50.72 -1.28 31.20
CA GLU A 3 -50.74 -0.56 29.93
C GLU A 3 -50.39 0.90 30.20
N VAL A 4 -49.20 1.31 29.73
CA VAL A 4 -48.80 2.71 29.73
C VAL A 4 -49.49 3.34 28.53
N ASN A 5 -50.61 4.00 28.81
CA ASN A 5 -51.36 4.83 27.89
C ASN A 5 -50.45 5.96 27.35
N VAL A 6 -49.92 5.77 26.15
CA VAL A 6 -49.15 6.79 25.42
C VAL A 6 -50.12 7.63 24.60
N LEU A 7 -50.60 8.71 25.20
CA LEU A 7 -51.22 9.82 24.47
C LEU A 7 -50.23 10.35 23.41
N PRO A 8 -50.70 10.77 22.23
CA PRO A 8 -49.84 11.22 21.16
C PRO A 8 -49.17 12.54 21.56
N VAL A 9 -47.85 12.50 21.75
CA VAL A 9 -47.01 13.69 21.88
C VAL A 9 -47.17 14.47 20.57
N GLN A 10 -47.89 15.59 20.62
CA GLN A 10 -47.93 16.54 19.51
C GLN A 10 -46.48 16.92 19.20
N ALA A 11 -45.98 16.50 18.04
CA ALA A 11 -44.60 16.71 17.64
C ALA A 11 -44.34 18.21 17.48
N GLU A 12 -43.63 18.81 18.43
CA GLU A 12 -42.99 20.11 18.24
C GLU A 12 -42.15 20.06 16.95
N PRO A 13 -42.12 21.13 16.14
CA PRO A 13 -41.27 21.14 14.96
C PRO A 13 -39.81 21.00 15.40
N THR A 14 -39.17 19.88 15.07
CA THR A 14 -37.72 19.72 15.25
C THR A 14 -37.01 20.82 14.45
N ILE A 15 -35.92 21.40 14.98
CA ILE A 15 -35.12 22.45 14.33
C ILE A 15 -34.77 22.10 12.86
N GLU A 16 -34.55 20.81 12.58
CA GLU A 16 -34.32 20.30 11.22
C GLU A 16 -35.53 20.49 10.29
N SER A 17 -36.75 20.25 10.78
CA SER A 17 -37.99 20.45 10.02
C SER A 17 -38.18 21.93 9.65
N GLU A 18 -37.88 22.84 10.59
CA GLU A 18 -37.93 24.28 10.34
C GLU A 18 -36.88 24.76 9.32
N GLN A 19 -35.65 24.26 9.44
CA GLN A 19 -34.57 24.54 8.49
C GLN A 19 -34.90 24.02 7.09
N LYS A 20 -35.47 22.81 6.99
CA LYS A 20 -35.91 22.21 5.74
C LYS A 20 -37.03 23.03 5.09
N SER A 21 -38.06 23.39 5.86
CA SER A 21 -39.16 24.25 5.40
C SER A 21 -38.65 25.60 4.89
N SER A 22 -37.75 26.24 5.64
CA SER A 22 -37.16 27.53 5.26
C SER A 22 -36.33 27.43 3.97
N ALA A 23 -35.55 26.37 3.81
CA ALA A 23 -34.74 26.14 2.60
C ALA A 23 -35.61 25.93 1.37
N LEU A 24 -36.69 25.15 1.49
CA LEU A 24 -37.64 24.92 0.39
C LEU A 24 -38.37 26.20 -0.03
N LYS A 25 -38.81 27.02 0.92
CA LYS A 25 -39.45 28.32 0.62
C LYS A 25 -38.52 29.25 -0.15
N ILE A 26 -37.25 29.36 0.26
CA ILE A 26 -36.27 30.17 -0.47
C ILE A 26 -36.05 29.63 -1.89
N LEU A 27 -36.00 28.30 -2.06
CA LEU A 27 -35.87 27.70 -3.38
C LEU A 27 -37.07 28.02 -4.29
N GLU A 28 -38.29 27.95 -3.77
CA GLU A 28 -39.49 28.32 -4.52
C GLU A 28 -39.48 29.79 -4.93
N GLN A 29 -39.10 30.69 -4.02
CA GLN A 29 -38.93 32.11 -4.34
C GLN A 29 -37.87 32.35 -5.42
N ALA A 30 -36.75 31.62 -5.37
CA ALA A 30 -35.70 31.70 -6.38
C ALA A 30 -36.18 31.25 -7.76
N LYS A 31 -37.02 30.20 -7.82
CA LYS A 31 -37.59 29.69 -9.09
C LYS A 31 -38.57 30.66 -9.74
N LEU A 32 -39.27 31.47 -8.95
CA LEU A 32 -40.23 32.46 -9.43
C LEU A 32 -39.57 33.81 -9.78
N LEU A 33 -38.29 33.99 -9.46
CA LEU A 33 -37.56 35.22 -9.71
C LEU A 33 -37.23 35.38 -11.20
N SER A 34 -37.60 36.53 -11.78
CA SER A 34 -37.17 36.94 -13.13
C SER A 34 -36.41 38.26 -13.04
N ILE A 35 -35.37 38.41 -13.87
CA ILE A 35 -34.49 39.58 -13.87
C ILE A 35 -34.57 40.22 -15.26
N ASN A 36 -35.33 41.30 -15.37
CA ASN A 36 -35.59 41.97 -16.66
C ASN A 36 -35.03 43.41 -16.69
N ASN A 37 -34.69 43.98 -15.53
CA ASN A 37 -34.14 45.33 -15.42
C ASN A 37 -33.07 45.42 -14.32
N ALA A 38 -32.42 46.59 -14.19
CA ALA A 38 -31.36 46.82 -13.20
C ALA A 38 -31.86 46.75 -11.74
N LEU A 39 -33.09 47.16 -11.46
CA LEU A 39 -33.69 47.08 -10.13
C LEU A 39 -33.95 45.60 -9.75
N ASP A 40 -34.36 44.76 -10.70
CA ASP A 40 -34.50 43.32 -10.50
C ASP A 40 -33.14 42.66 -10.21
N TYR A 41 -32.07 43.14 -10.86
CA TYR A 41 -30.70 42.65 -10.62
C TYR A 41 -30.23 42.97 -9.20
N ASP A 42 -30.45 44.20 -8.72
CA ASP A 42 -30.12 44.59 -7.35
C ASP A 42 -30.96 43.82 -6.32
N GLY A 43 -32.26 43.62 -6.62
CA GLY A 43 -33.15 42.77 -5.84
C GLY A 43 -32.66 41.31 -5.76
N ALA A 44 -32.21 40.75 -6.89
CA ALA A 44 -31.64 39.41 -6.97
C ALA A 44 -30.33 39.29 -6.17
N ALA A 45 -29.49 40.34 -6.17
CA ALA A 45 -28.29 40.39 -5.36
C ALA A 45 -28.61 40.41 -3.85
N ALA A 46 -29.59 41.20 -3.42
CA ALA A 46 -30.06 41.24 -2.04
C ALA A 46 -30.69 39.89 -1.60
N PHE A 47 -31.52 39.28 -2.45
CA PHE A 47 -32.08 37.96 -2.22
C PHE A 47 -30.99 36.89 -2.12
N THR A 48 -29.98 36.93 -2.98
CA THR A 48 -28.84 36.02 -2.92
C THR A 48 -28.07 36.16 -1.60
N LYS A 49 -27.96 37.36 -1.03
CA LYS A 49 -27.39 37.53 0.33
C LYS A 49 -28.24 36.82 1.39
N GLN A 50 -29.58 36.89 1.31
CA GLN A 50 -30.47 36.18 2.24
C GLN A 50 -30.29 34.65 2.13
N VAL A 51 -30.19 34.11 0.91
CA VAL A 51 -29.88 32.70 0.66
C VAL A 51 -28.57 32.30 1.35
N LYS A 52 -27.52 33.11 1.19
CA LYS A 52 -26.21 32.86 1.82
C LYS A 52 -26.27 32.95 3.34
N THR A 53 -27.03 33.88 3.91
CA THR A 53 -27.24 34.01 5.36
C THR A 53 -27.97 32.79 5.93
N LEU A 54 -29.05 32.33 5.29
CA LEU A 54 -29.75 31.12 5.74
C LEU A 54 -28.83 29.89 5.63
N SER A 55 -28.09 29.76 4.52
CA SER A 55 -27.12 28.68 4.34
C SER A 55 -26.06 28.68 5.45
N LYS A 56 -25.52 29.86 5.80
CA LYS A 56 -24.56 30.02 6.88
C LYS A 56 -25.17 29.60 8.23
N ARG A 57 -26.37 30.09 8.57
CA ARG A 57 -27.05 29.73 9.83
C ARG A 57 -27.25 28.21 9.98
N ILE A 58 -27.65 27.53 8.91
CA ILE A 58 -27.79 26.07 8.90
C ILE A 58 -26.42 25.42 9.13
N LYS A 59 -25.38 25.86 8.40
CA LYS A 59 -24.02 25.33 8.56
C LYS A 59 -23.50 25.51 9.99
N ASP A 60 -23.64 26.71 10.54
CA ASP A 60 -23.16 27.07 11.89
C ASP A 60 -23.84 26.23 12.98
N TYR A 61 -25.12 25.87 12.79
CA TYR A 61 -25.83 24.96 13.70
C TYR A 61 -25.31 23.51 13.62
N TRP A 62 -25.11 22.98 12.42
CA TRP A 62 -24.70 21.59 12.22
C TRP A 62 -23.20 21.35 12.40
N GLU A 63 -22.37 22.39 12.25
CA GLU A 63 -20.92 22.28 12.40
C GLU A 63 -20.47 21.71 13.76
N PRO A 64 -20.91 22.23 14.93
CA PRO A 64 -20.52 21.68 16.22
C PRO A 64 -21.02 20.25 16.42
N LEU A 65 -22.21 19.90 15.92
CA LEU A 65 -22.77 18.55 16.00
C LEU A 65 -21.92 17.55 15.20
N LYS A 66 -21.54 17.90 13.97
CA LYS A 66 -20.63 17.09 13.15
C LYS A 66 -19.26 16.94 13.80
N LYS A 67 -18.71 18.02 14.38
CA LYS A 67 -17.42 17.98 15.08
C LYS A 67 -17.48 17.04 16.29
N SER A 68 -18.54 17.12 17.09
CA SER A 68 -18.76 16.24 18.24
C SER A 68 -18.85 14.78 17.81
N ALA A 69 -19.70 14.46 16.84
CA ALA A 69 -19.85 13.10 16.32
C ALA A 69 -18.53 12.55 15.75
N ARG A 70 -17.78 13.39 15.01
CA ARG A 70 -16.47 13.02 14.48
C ARG A 70 -15.46 12.76 15.60
N ALA A 71 -15.45 13.57 16.65
CA ALA A 71 -14.58 13.38 17.81
C ALA A 71 -14.91 12.08 18.54
N SER A 72 -16.19 11.76 18.75
CA SER A 72 -16.62 10.50 19.34
C SER A 72 -16.21 9.30 18.49
N TRP A 73 -16.46 9.35 17.18
CA TRP A 73 -16.03 8.31 16.25
C TRP A 73 -14.50 8.14 16.26
N GLN A 74 -13.76 9.24 16.23
CA GLN A 74 -12.29 9.21 16.23
C GLN A 74 -11.75 8.60 17.52
N SER A 75 -12.34 8.94 18.67
CA SER A 75 -11.98 8.33 19.96
C SER A 75 -12.17 6.81 19.97
N LEU A 76 -13.23 6.29 19.35
CA LEU A 76 -13.43 4.84 19.22
C LEU A 76 -12.38 4.20 18.33
N VAL A 77 -12.08 4.80 17.18
CA VAL A 77 -11.02 4.34 16.26
C VAL A 77 -9.65 4.37 16.94
N ASP A 78 -9.36 5.41 17.72
CA ASP A 78 -8.09 5.55 18.42
C ASP A 78 -7.94 4.49 19.51
N ARG A 79 -9.00 4.20 20.27
CA ARG A 79 -9.01 3.13 21.29
C ARG A 79 -8.87 1.75 20.67
N GLU A 80 -9.56 1.48 19.57
CA GLU A 80 -9.39 0.24 18.81
C GLU A 80 -7.95 0.10 18.34
N LYS A 81 -7.39 1.15 17.74
CA LYS A 81 -6.00 1.18 17.29
C LYS A 81 -5.02 0.98 18.42
N GLU A 82 -5.25 1.57 19.59
CA GLU A 82 -4.40 1.41 20.78
C GLU A 82 -4.34 -0.06 21.22
N LEU A 83 -5.45 -0.79 21.14
CA LEU A 83 -5.52 -2.22 21.45
C LEU A 83 -4.91 -3.10 20.36
N LEU A 84 -5.08 -2.74 19.08
CA LEU A 84 -4.55 -3.50 17.94
C LEU A 84 -3.05 -3.30 17.74
N THR A 85 -2.52 -2.11 17.99
CA THR A 85 -1.09 -1.78 17.78
C THR A 85 -0.13 -2.77 18.46
N PRO A 86 -0.26 -3.11 19.76
CA PRO A 86 0.63 -4.08 20.39
C PRO A 86 0.47 -5.50 19.81
N LEU A 87 -0.71 -5.86 19.31
CA LEU A 87 -0.94 -7.15 18.65
C LEU A 87 -0.25 -7.19 17.28
N ASP A 88 -0.35 -6.13 16.49
CA ASP A 88 0.36 -5.98 15.22
C ASP A 88 1.88 -6.01 15.42
N GLN A 89 2.37 -5.37 16.48
CA GLN A 89 3.78 -5.40 16.89
C GLN A 89 4.21 -6.81 17.30
N ALA A 90 3.40 -7.50 18.12
CA ALA A 90 3.67 -8.88 18.53
C ALA A 90 3.71 -9.83 17.33
N GLU A 91 2.75 -9.72 16.40
CA GLU A 91 2.72 -10.50 15.16
C GLU A 91 3.98 -10.23 14.32
N THR A 92 4.37 -8.97 14.17
CA THR A 92 5.58 -8.57 13.44
C THR A 92 6.84 -9.16 14.08
N GLU A 93 6.97 -9.09 15.40
CA GLU A 93 8.12 -9.63 16.14
C GLU A 93 8.19 -11.16 16.06
N VAL A 94 7.06 -11.86 16.17
CA VAL A 94 6.99 -13.31 16.02
C VAL A 94 7.36 -13.73 14.59
N LYS A 95 6.80 -13.08 13.56
CA LYS A 95 7.14 -13.35 12.16
C LYS A 95 8.63 -13.11 11.87
N LYS A 96 9.22 -12.06 12.44
CA LYS A 96 10.66 -11.78 12.32
C LYS A 96 11.50 -12.90 12.93
N LYS A 97 11.13 -13.40 14.11
CA LYS A 97 11.81 -14.54 14.76
C LYS A 97 11.65 -15.83 13.95
N MET A 98 10.47 -16.11 13.41
CA MET A 98 10.23 -17.25 12.52
C MET A 98 11.09 -17.16 11.25
N ALA A 99 11.17 -15.99 10.62
CA ALA A 99 12.00 -15.77 9.45
C ALA A 99 13.50 -15.95 9.77
N ALA A 100 13.96 -15.44 10.91
CA ALA A 100 15.34 -15.62 11.35
C ALA A 100 15.68 -17.10 11.60
N TYR A 101 14.76 -17.86 12.20
CA TYR A 101 14.94 -19.30 12.39
C TYR A 101 14.96 -20.05 11.06
N GLN A 102 14.04 -19.72 10.14
CA GLN A 102 14.03 -20.32 8.80
C GLN A 102 15.34 -20.06 8.04
N HIS A 103 15.91 -18.87 8.18
CA HIS A 103 17.22 -18.55 7.61
C HIS A 103 18.34 -19.37 8.25
N LYS A 104 18.35 -19.52 9.58
CA LYS A 104 19.35 -20.37 10.27
C LYS A 104 19.27 -21.83 9.81
N VAL A 105 18.07 -22.39 9.73
CA VAL A 105 17.87 -23.76 9.23
C VAL A 105 18.39 -23.89 7.80
N GLN A 106 18.14 -22.92 6.92
CA GLN A 106 18.67 -22.93 5.55
C GLN A 106 20.20 -22.84 5.49
N GLU A 107 20.81 -22.00 6.33
CA GLU A 107 22.27 -21.88 6.41
C GLU A 107 22.91 -23.17 6.97
N GLU A 108 22.32 -23.78 7.99
CA GLU A 108 22.76 -25.09 8.51
C GLU A 108 22.63 -26.18 7.45
N GLU A 109 21.54 -26.19 6.68
CA GLU A 109 21.30 -27.14 5.60
C GLU A 109 22.32 -26.97 4.46
N ARG A 110 22.66 -25.71 4.15
CA ARG A 110 23.70 -25.37 3.19
C ARG A 110 25.09 -25.78 3.69
N ALA A 111 25.43 -25.48 4.94
CA ALA A 111 26.72 -25.82 5.52
C ALA A 111 26.92 -27.34 5.62
N ALA A 112 25.91 -28.08 6.09
CA ALA A 112 25.94 -29.54 6.13
C ALA A 112 26.09 -30.15 4.73
N ARG A 113 25.40 -29.59 3.72
CA ARG A 113 25.56 -30.02 2.33
C ARG A 113 26.98 -29.77 1.80
N LEU A 114 27.55 -28.60 2.07
CA LEU A 114 28.93 -28.26 1.64
C LEU A 114 29.97 -29.15 2.32
N LEU A 115 29.80 -29.45 3.62
CA LEU A 115 30.69 -30.37 4.35
C LEU A 115 30.58 -31.80 3.80
N ALA A 116 29.37 -32.28 3.56
CA ALA A 116 29.17 -33.61 2.97
C ALA A 116 29.75 -33.71 1.56
N GLU A 117 29.63 -32.65 0.75
CA GLU A 117 30.25 -32.57 -0.57
C GLU A 117 31.79 -32.55 -0.47
N LYS A 118 32.36 -31.83 0.51
CA LYS A 118 33.79 -31.81 0.75
C LYS A 118 34.34 -33.18 1.15
N LEU A 119 33.69 -33.86 2.10
CA LEU A 119 34.09 -35.20 2.55
C LEU A 119 34.04 -36.22 1.41
N LYS A 120 33.01 -36.14 0.55
CA LYS A 120 32.90 -36.98 -0.65
C LYS A 120 34.04 -36.74 -1.64
N ARG A 121 34.40 -35.48 -1.88
CA ARG A 121 35.53 -35.15 -2.76
C ARG A 121 36.84 -35.66 -2.18
N GLU A 122 37.08 -35.48 -0.90
CA GLU A 122 38.28 -36.01 -0.22
C GLU A 122 38.34 -37.54 -0.29
N GLU A 123 37.22 -38.24 -0.15
CA GLU A 123 37.14 -39.70 -0.29
C GLU A 123 37.39 -40.15 -1.74
N ALA A 124 36.79 -39.48 -2.72
CA ALA A 124 37.01 -39.76 -4.14
C ALA A 124 38.47 -39.49 -4.54
N GLU A 125 39.06 -38.38 -4.10
CA GLU A 125 40.48 -38.06 -4.32
C GLU A 125 41.40 -39.11 -3.71
N ARG A 126 41.07 -39.64 -2.52
CA ARG A 126 41.83 -40.73 -1.90
C ARG A 126 41.76 -42.01 -2.74
N LEU A 127 40.58 -42.38 -3.23
CA LEU A 127 40.39 -43.56 -4.08
C LEU A 127 41.11 -43.41 -5.42
N LEU A 128 41.07 -42.21 -6.02
CA LEU A 128 41.81 -41.88 -7.24
C LEU A 128 43.32 -41.99 -7.02
N ALA A 129 43.85 -41.47 -5.91
CA ALA A 129 45.27 -41.59 -5.58
C ALA A 129 45.69 -43.07 -5.38
N GLN A 130 44.87 -43.86 -4.70
CA GLN A 130 45.11 -45.31 -4.55
C GLN A 130 45.06 -46.04 -5.89
N ALA A 131 44.14 -45.66 -6.79
CA ALA A 131 44.08 -46.21 -8.14
C ALA A 131 45.35 -45.91 -8.94
N THR A 132 45.86 -44.66 -8.86
CA THR A 132 47.12 -44.29 -9.53
C THR A 132 48.30 -45.08 -9.00
N GLU A 133 48.38 -45.30 -7.68
CA GLU A 133 49.46 -46.09 -7.08
C GLU A 133 49.38 -47.58 -7.46
N ALA A 134 48.18 -48.17 -7.53
CA ALA A 134 47.99 -49.54 -8.00
C ALA A 134 48.36 -49.71 -9.48
N ALA A 135 48.07 -48.70 -10.32
CA ALA A 135 48.48 -48.67 -11.72
C ALA A 135 50.01 -48.61 -11.87
N ASP A 136 50.67 -47.76 -11.07
CA ASP A 136 52.14 -47.64 -11.05
C ASP A 136 52.83 -48.94 -10.58
N GLN A 137 52.17 -49.72 -9.72
CA GLN A 137 52.62 -51.05 -9.28
C GLN A 137 52.29 -52.18 -10.27
N GLY A 138 51.61 -51.88 -11.38
CA GLY A 138 51.24 -52.84 -12.43
C GLY A 138 50.00 -53.68 -12.12
N ASN A 139 49.19 -53.31 -11.12
CA ASN A 139 47.99 -54.03 -10.71
C ASN A 139 46.73 -53.42 -11.37
N GLU A 140 46.58 -53.62 -12.68
CA GLU A 140 45.54 -52.97 -13.52
C GLU A 140 44.10 -53.23 -13.03
N MET A 141 43.79 -54.46 -12.62
CA MET A 141 42.45 -54.82 -12.14
C MET A 141 42.08 -54.08 -10.84
N GLU A 142 43.04 -53.87 -9.94
CA GLU A 142 42.83 -53.15 -8.68
C GLU A 142 42.64 -51.65 -8.94
N SER A 143 43.41 -51.08 -9.87
CA SER A 143 43.24 -49.71 -10.33
C SER A 143 41.85 -49.46 -10.90
N GLU A 144 41.35 -50.31 -11.80
CA GLU A 144 40.00 -50.16 -12.39
C GLU A 144 38.89 -50.22 -11.34
N ILE A 145 39.02 -51.12 -10.35
CA ILE A 145 38.05 -51.24 -9.24
C ILE A 145 38.03 -49.97 -8.39
N LEU A 146 39.20 -49.39 -8.08
CA LEU A 146 39.32 -48.16 -7.29
C LEU A 146 38.82 -46.92 -8.05
N LEU A 147 39.06 -46.84 -9.36
CA LEU A 147 38.49 -45.81 -10.23
C LEU A 147 36.96 -45.87 -10.26
N ALA A 148 36.39 -47.06 -10.44
CA ALA A 148 34.95 -47.25 -10.43
C ALA A 148 34.33 -46.88 -9.07
N GLN A 149 35.01 -47.18 -7.96
CA GLN A 149 34.58 -46.77 -6.62
C GLN A 149 34.61 -45.26 -6.44
N ALA A 150 35.65 -44.57 -6.92
CA ALA A 150 35.72 -43.11 -6.88
C ALA A 150 34.55 -42.46 -7.64
N GLU A 151 34.23 -42.97 -8.83
CA GLU A 151 33.13 -42.48 -9.65
C GLU A 151 31.76 -42.71 -8.98
N ILE A 152 31.56 -43.86 -8.31
CA ILE A 152 30.35 -44.14 -7.54
C ILE A 152 30.20 -43.17 -6.34
N VAL A 153 31.29 -42.90 -5.61
CA VAL A 153 31.28 -41.98 -4.45
C VAL A 153 30.94 -40.54 -4.88
N GLU A 154 31.52 -40.09 -5.98
CA GLU A 154 31.27 -38.76 -6.57
C GLU A 154 29.84 -38.62 -7.12
N GLY A 155 29.34 -39.65 -7.81
CA GLY A 155 27.99 -39.67 -8.40
C GLY A 155 26.84 -39.74 -7.39
N THR A 156 27.12 -40.13 -6.13
CA THR A 156 26.09 -40.30 -5.11
C THR A 156 25.71 -38.96 -4.47
N LYS A 157 24.42 -38.63 -4.36
CA LYS A 157 23.97 -37.40 -3.69
C LYS A 157 24.25 -37.44 -2.16
N PRO A 158 24.70 -36.35 -1.53
CA PRO A 158 24.87 -36.30 -0.08
C PRO A 158 23.53 -36.44 0.66
N ALA A 159 23.48 -37.38 1.61
CA ALA A 159 22.31 -37.65 2.45
C ALA A 159 22.23 -36.65 3.61
N VAL A 160 21.92 -35.38 3.32
CA VAL A 160 21.65 -34.37 4.34
C VAL A 160 20.13 -34.16 4.42
N GLN A 161 19.52 -34.61 5.52
CA GLN A 161 18.11 -34.33 5.83
C GLN A 161 18.06 -33.54 7.14
N ILE A 162 17.88 -32.22 7.04
CA ILE A 162 17.53 -31.41 8.21
C ILE A 162 16.01 -31.38 8.30
N GLN A 163 15.47 -31.69 9.47
CA GLN A 163 14.02 -31.66 9.70
C GLN A 163 13.52 -30.22 9.58
N LYS A 164 12.75 -29.94 8.53
CA LYS A 164 12.13 -28.62 8.33
C LYS A 164 10.91 -28.49 9.25
N PRO A 165 10.73 -27.36 9.93
CA PRO A 165 9.52 -27.12 10.72
C PRO A 165 8.32 -27.02 9.78
N THR A 166 7.32 -27.87 9.97
CA THR A 166 6.04 -27.80 9.24
C THR A 166 4.97 -27.27 10.19
N ALA A 167 4.61 -25.99 10.03
CA ALA A 167 3.48 -25.39 10.72
C ALA A 167 2.28 -25.29 9.77
N THR A 168 1.15 -25.87 10.16
CA THR A 168 -0.11 -25.78 9.40
C THR A 168 -0.56 -24.32 9.28
N GLY A 169 -0.83 -23.86 8.06
CA GLY A 169 -1.32 -22.49 7.80
C GLY A 169 -0.23 -21.43 7.57
N VAL A 170 1.07 -21.79 7.60
CA VAL A 170 2.16 -20.85 7.30
C VAL A 170 2.60 -20.99 5.84
N SER A 171 2.42 -19.92 5.07
CA SER A 171 2.96 -19.81 3.70
C SER A 171 4.12 -18.82 3.66
N THR A 172 5.24 -19.23 3.06
CA THR A 172 6.42 -18.38 2.89
C THR A 172 6.50 -17.90 1.45
N ARG A 173 6.69 -16.59 1.25
CA ARG A 173 6.94 -16.00 -0.07
C ARG A 173 8.25 -15.23 -0.07
N THR A 174 9.12 -15.55 -1.03
CA THR A 174 10.34 -14.77 -1.28
C THR A 174 9.99 -13.50 -2.04
N LEU A 175 10.39 -12.34 -1.51
CA LEU A 175 10.21 -11.03 -2.13
C LEU A 175 11.58 -10.45 -2.49
N TYR A 176 11.79 -10.14 -3.77
CA TYR A 176 12.98 -9.46 -4.26
C TYR A 176 12.73 -7.94 -4.26
N ARG A 177 13.62 -7.17 -3.61
CA ARG A 177 13.53 -5.70 -3.53
C ARG A 177 14.82 -5.07 -4.03
N ALA A 178 14.71 -4.03 -4.85
CA ALA A 178 15.84 -3.23 -5.32
C ALA A 178 15.96 -1.94 -4.52
N ARG A 179 17.20 -1.47 -4.30
CA ARG A 179 17.49 -0.15 -3.71
C ARG A 179 18.28 0.68 -4.71
N ILE A 180 17.82 1.90 -4.98
CA ILE A 180 18.52 2.83 -5.87
C ILE A 180 19.73 3.39 -5.13
N THR A 181 20.92 3.15 -5.66
CA THR A 181 22.18 3.68 -5.10
C THR A 181 22.59 4.98 -5.80
N ASN A 182 22.30 5.11 -7.10
CA ASN A 182 22.55 6.33 -7.88
C ASN A 182 21.46 6.52 -8.94
N GLU A 183 20.66 7.58 -8.78
CA GLU A 183 19.53 7.88 -9.67
C GLU A 183 19.97 8.22 -11.10
N LYS A 184 21.14 8.85 -11.28
CA LYS A 184 21.65 9.27 -12.59
C LYS A 184 22.11 8.10 -13.47
N GLN A 185 22.42 6.96 -12.86
CA GLN A 185 22.82 5.75 -13.58
C GLN A 185 21.62 4.85 -13.94
N VAL A 186 20.42 5.15 -13.43
CA VAL A 186 19.21 4.39 -13.76
C VAL A 186 18.72 4.83 -15.16
N PRO A 187 18.69 3.92 -16.15
CA PRO A 187 18.18 4.23 -17.48
C PRO A 187 16.70 4.65 -17.43
N VAL A 188 16.27 5.49 -18.39
CA VAL A 188 14.86 5.93 -18.51
C VAL A 188 13.95 4.76 -18.94
N GLU A 189 14.50 3.82 -19.70
CA GLU A 189 13.82 2.63 -20.20
C GLU A 189 14.75 1.41 -20.07
N VAL A 190 14.20 0.27 -19.65
CA VAL A 190 14.87 -1.04 -19.75
C VAL A 190 13.86 -2.03 -20.31
N ALA A 191 14.19 -2.67 -21.43
CA ALA A 191 13.38 -3.69 -22.08
C ALA A 191 11.91 -3.29 -22.33
N GLY A 192 11.64 -2.07 -22.81
CA GLY A 192 10.28 -1.61 -23.14
C GLY A 192 9.46 -1.06 -21.97
N VAL A 193 10.02 -1.00 -20.76
CA VAL A 193 9.34 -0.50 -19.56
C VAL A 193 9.94 0.84 -19.14
N VAL A 194 9.11 1.89 -19.12
CA VAL A 194 9.50 3.24 -18.66
C VAL A 194 9.59 3.25 -17.13
N ILE A 195 10.77 3.53 -16.60
CA ILE A 195 11.06 3.43 -15.15
C ILE A 195 10.77 4.75 -14.42
N ARG A 196 10.73 5.90 -15.12
CA ARG A 196 10.55 7.23 -14.52
C ARG A 196 9.18 7.87 -14.80
N PRO A 197 8.46 8.39 -13.78
CA PRO A 197 7.21 9.11 -13.99
C PRO A 197 7.45 10.52 -14.55
N VAL A 198 6.51 11.00 -15.39
CA VAL A 198 6.44 12.40 -15.85
C VAL A 198 5.60 13.22 -14.86
N ASP A 199 6.16 14.29 -14.29
CA ASP A 199 5.49 15.11 -13.26
C ASP A 199 4.59 16.21 -13.89
N ILE A 200 3.28 15.96 -13.87
CA ILE A 200 2.23 16.86 -14.37
C ILE A 200 2.15 18.17 -13.56
N SER A 201 2.48 18.14 -12.27
CA SER A 201 2.42 19.31 -11.39
C SER A 201 3.50 20.34 -11.76
N ALA A 202 4.70 19.86 -12.09
CA ALA A 202 5.78 20.69 -12.60
C ALA A 202 5.39 21.35 -13.94
N ILE A 203 4.74 20.60 -14.83
CA ILE A 203 4.26 21.09 -16.12
C ILE A 203 3.19 22.18 -15.94
N ASN A 204 2.22 22.00 -15.04
CA ASN A 204 1.19 23.00 -14.78
C ASN A 204 1.77 24.31 -14.23
N LYS A 205 2.80 24.24 -13.37
CA LYS A 205 3.52 25.43 -12.89
C LYS A 205 4.25 26.15 -14.02
N LEU A 206 4.87 25.41 -14.93
CA LEU A 206 5.52 25.96 -16.13
C LEU A 206 4.49 26.61 -17.08
N ALA A 207 3.33 25.99 -17.26
CA ALA A 207 2.22 26.53 -18.05
C ALA A 207 1.70 27.85 -17.45
N GLN A 208 1.55 27.92 -16.12
CA GLN A 208 1.10 29.11 -15.41
C GLN A 208 2.14 30.24 -15.45
N ALA A 209 3.42 29.92 -15.20
CA ALA A 209 4.52 30.89 -15.26
C ALA A 209 4.70 31.47 -16.67
N SER A 210 4.50 30.66 -17.70
CA SER A 210 4.59 31.08 -19.11
C SER A 210 3.30 31.72 -19.65
N LYS A 211 2.24 31.81 -18.84
CA LYS A 211 0.91 32.29 -19.25
C LYS A 211 0.39 31.57 -20.51
N GLY A 212 0.64 30.26 -20.60
CA GLY A 212 0.24 29.43 -21.74
C GLY A 212 1.06 29.63 -23.02
N LYS A 213 2.20 30.34 -22.98
CA LYS A 213 3.05 30.57 -24.16
C LYS A 213 4.12 29.49 -24.39
N LEU A 214 4.36 28.61 -23.40
CA LEU A 214 5.38 27.57 -23.50
C LEU A 214 4.85 26.36 -24.27
N GLN A 215 5.56 25.95 -25.32
CA GLN A 215 5.28 24.72 -26.05
C GLN A 215 6.21 23.61 -25.56
N ILE A 216 5.63 22.54 -25.01
CA ILE A 216 6.34 21.32 -24.64
C ILE A 216 5.93 20.25 -25.65
N PRO A 217 6.86 19.65 -26.42
CA PRO A 217 6.52 18.59 -27.36
C PRO A 217 5.72 17.47 -26.68
N GLY A 218 4.49 17.22 -27.17
CA GLY A 218 3.58 16.21 -26.64
C GLY A 218 2.56 16.68 -25.59
N ILE A 219 2.44 17.98 -25.28
CA ILE A 219 1.50 18.53 -24.27
C ILE A 219 0.73 19.76 -24.81
N GLU A 220 -0.58 19.84 -24.56
CA GLU A 220 -1.48 20.96 -24.92
C GLU A 220 -1.96 21.76 -23.69
N ILE A 221 -2.05 23.10 -23.77
CA ILE A 221 -2.41 24.02 -22.66
C ILE A 221 -3.66 24.86 -23.06
N TYR A 222 -4.68 25.00 -22.18
CA TYR A 222 -5.94 25.74 -22.43
C TYR A 222 -6.37 26.69 -21.27
N THR A 223 -7.40 27.55 -21.46
CA THR A 223 -7.87 28.59 -20.50
C THR A 223 -9.38 28.54 -20.18
N GLU A 224 -9.80 28.90 -18.95
CA GLU A 224 -11.20 28.90 -18.44
C GLU A 224 -11.51 30.17 -17.57
N GLN A 225 -12.77 30.67 -17.54
CA GLN A 225 -13.21 31.87 -16.77
C GLN A 225 -14.20 31.53 -15.62
N SER A 226 -14.14 32.26 -14.48
CA SER A 226 -15.05 32.07 -13.32
C SER A 226 -15.44 33.38 -12.57
N VAL A 227 -16.65 33.47 -12.01
CA VAL A 227 -17.19 34.63 -11.23
C VAL A 227 -17.47 34.23 -9.77
N ALA A 228 -17.09 35.08 -8.80
CA ALA A 228 -17.26 34.81 -7.35
C ALA A 228 -17.91 35.97 -6.57
N VAL A 229 -18.93 35.66 -5.74
CA VAL A 229 -19.63 36.62 -4.85
C VAL A 229 -19.28 36.34 -3.38
N ARG A 230 -18.73 37.34 -2.67
CA ARG A 230 -18.43 37.24 -1.22
C ARG A 230 -19.64 37.66 -0.37
N ALA A 231 -19.77 37.04 0.80
CA ALA A 231 -20.85 37.31 1.75
C ALA A 231 -20.56 38.61 2.50
#